data_AF-A0A9X9F870-F1
#
_entry.id   AF-A0A9X9F870-F1
#
_cell.length_a   1.000
_cell.length_b   1.000
_cell.length_c   1.000
_cell.angle_alpha   90.00
_cell.angle_beta   90.00
_cell.angle_gamma   90.00
#
_symmetry.space_group_name_H-M   'P 1'
#
loop_
_entity.id
_entity.type
_entity.pdbx_description
1 polymer ?
#
loop_
_entity_poly.entity_id
_entity_poly.type
_entity_poly.pdbx_seq_one_letter_code
_entity_poly.pdbx_strand_id
1 'polypeptide(L)'
;MRGKHIFIITALISILMLSACGQKNGSATVATATDSTITKDNFEKQLKDRYGKDMLYEMMAQDVITKKYKVPDEEVNKEVEKVK
;
A
#
# COMPACT_ATOMS: atom_id res chain seq x y z
N MET A 1 -43.42 -8.23 3.75
CA MET A 1 -41.99 -8.56 3.92
C MET A 1 -41.13 -7.98 2.78
N ARG A 2 -41.17 -6.65 2.54
CA ARG A 2 -40.47 -6.03 1.38
C ARG A 2 -39.39 -5.01 1.77
N GLY A 3 -39.43 -4.45 2.99
CA GLY A 3 -38.45 -3.46 3.46
C GLY A 3 -37.14 -4.06 3.99
N LYS A 4 -37.16 -5.30 4.49
CA LYS A 4 -36.01 -5.93 5.14
C LYS A 4 -34.91 -6.37 4.15
N HIS A 5 -35.29 -6.63 2.89
CA HIS A 5 -34.35 -6.96 1.82
C HIS A 5 -33.65 -5.73 1.22
N ILE A 6 -34.31 -4.56 1.24
CA ILE A 6 -33.76 -3.31 0.68
C ILE A 6 -32.56 -2.84 1.51
N PHE A 7 -32.62 -2.98 2.85
CA PHE A 7 -31.49 -2.62 3.72
C PHE A 7 -30.25 -3.48 3.51
N ILE A 8 -30.41 -4.77 3.25
CA ILE A 8 -29.29 -5.70 3.05
C ILE A 8 -28.59 -5.43 1.71
N ILE A 9 -29.36 -5.14 0.65
CA ILE A 9 -28.81 -4.85 -0.68
C ILE A 9 -27.98 -3.55 -0.66
N THR A 10 -28.45 -2.50 0.01
CA THR A 10 -27.73 -1.22 0.10
C THR A 10 -26.42 -1.33 0.90
N ALA A 11 -26.38 -2.17 1.94
CA ALA A 11 -25.17 -2.43 2.71
C ALA A 11 -24.08 -3.15 1.90
N LEU A 12 -24.47 -4.09 1.03
CA LEU A 12 -23.52 -4.80 0.17
C LEU A 12 -22.93 -3.90 -0.93
N ILE A 13 -23.73 -3.00 -1.49
CA ILE A 13 -23.27 -2.05 -2.53
C ILE A 13 -22.28 -1.03 -1.96
N SER A 14 -22.45 -0.61 -0.70
CA SER A 14 -21.55 0.36 -0.05
C SER A 14 -20.17 -0.25 0.25
N ILE A 15 -20.08 -1.54 0.57
CA ILE A 15 -18.81 -2.25 0.72
C ILE A 15 -18.12 -2.41 -0.65
N LEU A 16 -18.87 -2.75 -1.70
CA LEU A 16 -18.34 -2.89 -3.06
C LEU A 16 -17.85 -1.54 -3.65
N MET A 17 -18.54 -0.43 -3.35
CA MET A 17 -18.08 0.90 -3.75
C MET A 17 -16.80 1.34 -3.03
N LEU A 18 -16.60 0.93 -1.77
CA LEU A 18 -15.35 1.23 -1.05
C LEU A 18 -14.16 0.45 -1.63
N SER A 19 -14.37 -0.80 -2.03
CA SER A 19 -13.36 -1.61 -2.75
C SER A 19 -12.99 -1.01 -4.11
N ALA A 20 -13.90 -0.31 -4.78
CA ALA A 20 -13.65 0.34 -6.07
C ALA A 20 -12.95 1.70 -5.96
N CYS A 21 -12.98 2.38 -4.81
CA CYS A 21 -12.16 3.57 -4.56
C CYS A 21 -10.69 3.24 -4.24
N GLY A 22 -10.40 2.04 -3.74
CA GLY A 22 -9.02 1.56 -3.56
C GLY A 22 -8.37 1.00 -4.84
N GLN A 23 -9.17 0.58 -5.81
CA GLN A 23 -8.72 -0.17 -6.99
C GLN A 23 -8.85 0.58 -8.32
N LYS A 24 -9.26 1.85 -8.31
CA LYS A 24 -9.51 2.64 -9.54
C LYS A 24 -8.26 3.11 -10.28
N ASN A 25 -7.06 2.87 -9.73
CA ASN A 25 -5.79 3.34 -10.28
C ASN A 25 -4.91 2.21 -10.83
N GLY A 26 -5.39 0.97 -10.85
CA GLY A 26 -4.59 -0.20 -11.26
C GLY A 26 -4.20 -0.21 -12.76
N SER A 27 -5.04 0.42 -13.59
CA SER A 27 -4.78 0.63 -15.02
C SER A 27 -3.89 1.84 -15.32
N ALA A 28 -3.48 2.61 -14.30
CA ALA A 28 -2.62 3.76 -14.52
C ALA A 28 -1.28 3.32 -15.11
N THR A 29 -0.88 3.96 -16.20
CA THR A 29 0.42 3.69 -16.84
C THR A 29 1.55 4.14 -15.92
N VAL A 30 2.49 3.23 -15.65
CA VAL A 30 3.73 3.53 -14.92
C VAL A 30 4.86 3.84 -15.89
N ALA A 31 4.96 3.09 -16.98
CA ALA A 31 5.97 3.31 -18.02
C ALA A 31 5.48 2.76 -19.37
N THR A 32 5.94 3.39 -20.45
CA THR A 32 5.67 2.96 -21.82
C THR A 32 6.99 2.85 -22.57
N ALA A 33 7.18 1.76 -23.30
CA ALA A 33 8.23 1.56 -24.30
C ALA A 33 7.57 1.45 -25.68
N THR A 34 8.37 1.47 -26.74
CA THR A 34 7.90 1.45 -28.14
C THR A 34 6.81 0.41 -28.40
N ASP A 35 6.95 -0.79 -27.82
CA ASP A 35 6.04 -1.92 -28.06
C ASP A 35 5.28 -2.40 -26.81
N SER A 36 5.38 -1.69 -25.67
CA SER A 36 4.77 -2.18 -24.42
C SER A 36 4.45 -1.11 -23.40
N THR A 37 3.32 -1.25 -22.71
CA THR A 37 2.93 -0.40 -21.58
C THR A 37 2.90 -1.23 -20.29
N ILE A 38 3.60 -0.75 -19.27
CA ILE A 38 3.53 -1.30 -17.91
C ILE A 38 2.51 -0.50 -17.12
N THR A 39 1.45 -1.18 -16.67
CA THR A 39 0.46 -0.61 -15.75
C THR A 39 0.90 -0.75 -14.30
N LYS A 40 0.27 0.03 -13.43
CA LYS A 40 0.49 -0.02 -11.98
C LYS A 40 0.24 -1.42 -11.42
N ASP A 41 -0.83 -2.09 -11.82
CA ASP A 41 -1.13 -3.45 -11.35
C ASP A 41 -0.05 -4.46 -11.74
N ASN A 42 0.45 -4.39 -12.98
CA ASN A 42 1.50 -5.29 -13.46
C ASN A 42 2.81 -5.05 -12.71
N PHE A 43 3.16 -3.79 -12.48
CA PHE A 43 4.34 -3.42 -11.73
C PHE A 43 4.24 -3.84 -10.25
N GLU A 44 3.14 -3.52 -9.59
CA GLU A 44 2.91 -3.91 -8.20
C GLU A 44 2.91 -5.42 -8.00
N LYS A 45 2.28 -6.17 -8.91
CA LYS A 45 2.28 -7.63 -8.85
C LYS A 45 3.70 -8.18 -8.91
N GLN A 46 4.51 -7.73 -9.88
CA GLN A 46 5.89 -8.19 -9.98
C GLN A 46 6.76 -7.78 -8.79
N LEU A 47 6.57 -6.58 -8.25
CA LEU A 47 7.26 -6.15 -7.04
C LEU A 47 6.89 -7.01 -5.83
N LYS A 48 5.59 -7.29 -5.64
CA LYS A 48 5.10 -8.15 -4.55
C LYS A 48 5.65 -9.57 -4.69
N ASP A 49 5.65 -10.13 -5.90
CA ASP A 49 6.12 -11.48 -6.14
C ASP A 49 7.64 -11.63 -5.91
N ARG A 50 8.44 -10.62 -6.28
CA ARG A 50 9.90 -10.67 -6.17
C ARG A 50 10.45 -10.21 -4.82
N TYR A 51 9.88 -9.16 -4.25
CA TYR A 51 10.44 -8.45 -3.08
C TYR A 51 9.44 -8.26 -1.93
N GLY A 52 8.17 -8.63 -2.13
CA GLY A 52 7.11 -8.33 -1.17
C GLY A 52 7.31 -8.99 0.19
N LYS A 53 7.85 -10.21 0.23
CA LYS A 53 8.08 -10.94 1.49
C LYS A 53 9.16 -10.26 2.35
N ASP A 54 10.31 -9.97 1.75
CA ASP A 54 11.44 -9.39 2.47
C ASP A 54 11.12 -7.96 2.91
N MET A 55 10.49 -7.18 2.03
CA MET A 55 10.02 -5.83 2.34
C MET A 55 8.99 -5.85 3.48
N LEU A 56 8.03 -6.77 3.46
CA LEU A 56 7.04 -6.89 4.53
C LEU A 56 7.69 -7.24 5.87
N TYR A 57 8.68 -8.14 5.87
CA TYR A 57 9.42 -8.50 7.08
C TYR A 57 10.18 -7.29 7.64
N GLU A 58 10.89 -6.56 6.77
CA GLU A 58 11.63 -5.37 7.16
C GLU A 58 10.72 -4.30 7.76
N MET A 59 9.59 -4.00 7.09
CA MET A 59 8.61 -3.03 7.57
C MET A 59 8.06 -3.41 8.96
N MET A 60 7.74 -4.70 9.16
CA MET A 60 7.27 -5.19 10.45
C MET A 60 8.35 -5.07 11.53
N ALA A 61 9.58 -5.42 11.22
CA ALA A 61 10.70 -5.29 12.15
C ALA A 61 10.91 -3.81 12.55
N GLN A 62 10.94 -2.90 11.57
CA GLN A 62 11.08 -1.47 11.81
C GLN A 62 9.92 -0.90 12.65
N ASP A 63 8.67 -1.29 12.37
CA ASP A 63 7.50 -0.84 13.13
C ASP A 63 7.56 -1.32 14.59
N VAL A 64 7.92 -2.58 14.82
CA VAL A 64 8.08 -3.13 16.17
C VAL A 64 9.20 -2.42 16.93
N ILE A 65 10.35 -2.17 16.29
CA ILE A 65 11.49 -1.51 16.92
C ILE A 65 11.15 -0.06 17.25
N THR A 66 10.59 0.70 16.30
CA THR A 66 10.24 2.13 16.47
C THR A 66 9.09 2.35 17.46
N LYS A 67 8.24 1.34 17.68
CA LYS A 67 7.24 1.35 18.76
C LYS A 67 7.85 1.11 20.13
N LYS A 68 8.84 0.21 20.24
CA LYS A 68 9.52 -0.09 21.50
C LYS A 68 10.53 0.98 21.92
N TYR A 69 11.22 1.58 20.95
CA TYR A 69 12.29 2.54 21.18
C TYR A 69 11.98 3.82 20.43
N LYS A 70 11.69 4.88 21.18
CA LYS A 70 11.51 6.23 20.62
C LYS A 70 12.88 6.89 20.53
N VAL A 71 13.30 7.18 19.30
CA VAL A 71 14.52 7.93 19.02
C VAL A 71 14.09 9.36 18.68
N PRO A 72 14.66 10.37 19.36
CA PRO A 72 14.36 11.77 19.09
C PRO A 72 15.09 12.26 17.83
N ASP A 73 14.48 13.17 17.08
CA ASP A 73 15.01 13.64 15.78
C ASP A 73 16.39 14.31 15.91
N GLU A 74 16.68 14.90 17.08
CA GLU A 74 17.95 15.51 17.42
C GLU A 74 19.10 14.49 17.44
N GLU A 75 18.85 13.28 17.93
CA GLU A 75 19.84 12.20 17.93
C GLU A 75 20.12 11.69 16.52
N VAL A 76 19.06 11.56 15.70
CA VAL A 76 19.19 11.17 14.28
C VAL A 76 20.01 12.20 13.52
N ASN A 77 19.70 13.48 13.68
CA ASN A 77 20.41 14.57 13.01
C ASN A 77 21.89 14.61 13.41
N LYS A 78 22.20 14.43 14.69
CA LYS A 78 23.57 14.37 15.19
C LYS A 78 24.35 13.21 14.56
N GLU A 79 23.73 12.06 14.34
CA GLU A 79 24.40 10.91 13.71
C GLU A 79 24.63 11.15 12.21
N VAL A 80 23.66 11.74 11.50
CA VAL A 80 23.81 12.14 10.09
C VAL A 80 24.92 13.16 9.89
N GLU A 81 25.08 14.11 10.81
CA GLU A 81 26.17 15.10 10.75
C GLU A 81 27.57 14.49 10.91
N LYS A 82 27.71 13.33 11.57
CA LYS A 82 29.02 12.65 11.70
C LYS A 82 29.49 11.97 10.42
N VAL A 83 28.55 11.61 9.53
CA VAL A 83 28.82 10.90 8.28
C VAL A 83 28.77 11.82 7.05
N LYS A 84 28.40 13.08 7.23
CA LYS A 84 28.54 14.14 6.22
C LYS A 84 29.99 14.62 6.14
#